data_AF-A0AAU5C877-F1
#
_entry.id   AF-A0AAU5C877-F1
#
_cell.length_a   1.000
_cell.length_b   1.000
_cell.length_c   1.000
_cell.angle_alpha   90.00
_cell.angle_beta   90.00
_cell.angle_gamma   90.00
#
_symmetry.space_group_name_H-M   'P 1'
#
loop_
_entity.id
_entity.type
_entity.pdbx_description
1 polymer ?
#
loop_
_entity_poly.entity_id
_entity_poly.type
_entity_poly.pdbx_seq_one_letter_code
_entity_poly.pdbx_strand_id
1 'polypeptide(L)'
;MSGISRRNINRGALSVIGLCLAATALPAGASTVLLASPASAATSSVVPIDFSSLTQPTDAVSNQVVTVLRNSNKFAVTTWWDTTKNYDAQTGAYLDFGGTGENNIRPGAAQVFGLATALSMGVYSPTQTGVTKAAAEAMTVKLISSLAYRHKVNLGSTGWGDHWQSAHWTAFAGTAGWLMWDKLSTTDRENVRKMVEYEANRYNNYQPGYYRNADGTYASPGDTKAEEVAWNNTVLALAASMMPDHANKTTWMKQVVALSLKANSRPSDVGTGVDAWKSVNGFQLGSMAGSNVNQDGTVVNHDLVHPDYMESFAINLSGALTLGLSKQDTPYAVRRSYDRMYDALVDLNFPAGTMPYTDPKMAGKTFRAPGGKIYAGTNTNPTDNSDIYYPMGNDWGTSRRMQFATMDVFADSFKEDGLASVKGATWAAQHLNKVQKMQERSADRRTYTSAGEDNYPGREEWVSHHAAWAYLARVISSNGMYNVTQAAY
;
A
#
# COMPACT_ATOMS: atom_id res chain seq x y z
N MET A 1 26.96 40.02 -23.81
CA MET A 1 27.88 40.27 -22.68
C MET A 1 28.17 38.91 -22.05
N SER A 2 29.19 38.21 -22.54
CA SER A 2 30.57 38.17 -21.98
C SER A 2 30.57 37.58 -20.56
N GLY A 3 31.17 36.44 -20.23
CA GLY A 3 32.08 35.54 -20.92
C GLY A 3 32.96 34.81 -19.87
N ILE A 4 33.66 33.73 -20.31
CA ILE A 4 34.97 33.25 -19.81
C ILE A 4 34.96 32.49 -18.46
N SER A 5 35.75 31.45 -18.17
CA SER A 5 36.40 30.32 -18.92
C SER A 5 37.14 29.42 -17.91
N ARG A 6 37.17 28.09 -18.19
CA ARG A 6 38.27 27.09 -18.09
C ARG A 6 39.29 27.10 -16.91
N ARG A 7 39.57 25.91 -16.32
CA ARG A 7 40.75 25.01 -16.55
C ARG A 7 41.06 24.05 -15.36
N ASN A 8 40.99 22.74 -15.61
CA ASN A 8 42.06 21.73 -15.62
C ASN A 8 43.25 21.68 -14.61
N ILE A 9 43.43 20.45 -14.07
CA ILE A 9 44.66 19.61 -13.90
C ILE A 9 45.63 19.97 -12.74
N ASN A 10 45.88 19.03 -11.80
CA ASN A 10 47.12 18.22 -11.80
C ASN A 10 47.20 17.07 -10.77
N ARG A 11 48.00 16.08 -11.14
CA ARG A 11 48.42 14.87 -10.42
C ARG A 11 49.56 15.17 -9.42
N GLY A 12 49.71 14.32 -8.41
CA GLY A 12 50.93 14.21 -7.60
C GLY A 12 51.04 12.81 -7.00
N ALA A 13 52.02 12.03 -7.46
CA ALA A 13 52.47 10.76 -6.90
C ALA A 13 53.77 11.00 -6.12
N LEU A 14 54.01 10.25 -5.04
CA LEU A 14 55.34 10.03 -4.48
C LEU A 14 55.37 8.69 -3.71
N SER A 15 56.24 7.81 -4.21
CA SER A 15 56.69 6.55 -3.61
C SER A 15 57.63 6.79 -2.42
N VAL A 16 57.97 5.73 -1.66
CA VAL A 16 59.34 5.25 -1.33
C VAL A 16 59.36 4.33 -0.08
N ILE A 17 59.88 3.09 -0.30
CA ILE A 17 60.68 2.18 0.59
C ILE A 17 60.05 1.72 1.92
N GLY A 18 59.97 0.44 2.32
CA GLY A 18 60.75 -0.75 2.01
C GLY A 18 61.51 -1.21 3.27
N LEU A 19 61.06 -2.28 3.95
CA LEU A 19 61.93 -3.05 4.85
C LEU A 19 61.47 -4.52 4.91
N CYS A 20 62.38 -5.41 4.51
CA CYS A 20 62.29 -6.86 4.65
C CYS A 20 62.56 -7.26 6.11
N LEU A 21 61.88 -8.29 6.60
CA LEU A 21 62.39 -9.14 7.66
C LEU A 21 61.94 -10.59 7.47
N ALA A 22 62.85 -11.47 7.87
CA ALA A 22 63.03 -12.84 7.42
C ALA A 22 62.00 -13.83 7.96
N ALA A 23 61.94 -14.95 7.23
CA ALA A 23 61.11 -16.12 7.45
C ALA A 23 61.40 -16.87 8.76
N THR A 24 60.33 -17.45 9.32
CA THR A 24 60.39 -18.74 10.01
C THR A 24 59.23 -19.60 9.50
N ALA A 25 59.58 -20.69 8.82
CA ALA A 25 58.65 -21.69 8.34
C ALA A 25 58.23 -22.63 9.47
N LEU A 26 56.93 -22.91 9.58
CA LEU A 26 56.33 -24.03 10.31
C LEU A 26 55.11 -24.56 9.52
N PRO A 27 54.71 -25.83 9.71
CA PRO A 27 54.33 -26.71 8.62
C PRO A 27 52.87 -26.62 8.18
N ALA A 28 52.65 -27.10 6.95
CA ALA A 28 51.38 -27.24 6.27
C ALA A 28 50.32 -27.99 7.11
N GLY A 29 49.37 -27.24 7.65
CA GLY A 29 48.04 -27.74 7.96
C GLY A 29 47.18 -27.64 6.69
N ALA A 30 46.75 -28.78 6.17
CA ALA A 30 45.80 -28.85 5.07
C ALA A 30 44.44 -28.30 5.51
N SER A 31 44.26 -26.98 5.41
CA SER A 31 42.94 -26.39 5.36
C SER A 31 42.46 -26.52 3.92
N THR A 32 41.60 -27.50 3.67
CA THR A 32 40.71 -27.48 2.51
C THR A 32 39.95 -26.16 2.55
N VAL A 33 40.41 -25.18 1.76
CA VAL A 33 39.59 -24.06 1.35
C VAL A 33 38.44 -24.69 0.59
N LEU A 34 37.31 -24.89 1.28
CA LEU A 34 36.01 -24.98 0.63
C LEU A 34 35.89 -23.67 -0.15
N LEU A 35 36.23 -23.72 -1.43
CA LEU A 35 35.84 -22.72 -2.40
C LEU A 35 34.34 -22.57 -2.20
N ALA A 36 33.93 -21.41 -1.68
CA ALA A 36 32.53 -21.04 -1.63
C ALA A 36 31.96 -21.31 -3.02
N SER A 37 30.92 -22.15 -3.08
CA SER A 37 30.14 -22.38 -4.28
C SER A 37 29.86 -21.05 -4.95
N PRO A 38 29.94 -20.95 -6.29
CA PRO A 38 29.74 -19.68 -6.97
C PRO A 38 28.39 -19.12 -6.53
N ALA A 39 28.39 -17.86 -6.09
CA ALA A 39 27.15 -17.14 -5.85
C ALA A 39 26.29 -17.32 -7.09
N SER A 40 25.13 -17.97 -6.96
CA SER A 40 24.15 -18.07 -8.04
C SER A 40 23.94 -16.65 -8.56
N ALA A 41 24.09 -16.44 -9.87
CA ALA A 41 23.89 -15.12 -10.47
C ALA A 41 22.49 -14.63 -10.09
N ALA A 42 22.39 -13.43 -9.51
CA ALA A 42 21.11 -12.84 -9.16
C ALA A 42 20.22 -12.77 -10.41
N THR A 43 18.96 -13.20 -10.31
CA THR A 43 18.01 -13.23 -11.43
C THR A 43 16.84 -12.30 -11.17
N SER A 44 16.24 -11.74 -12.22
CA SER A 44 14.98 -10.98 -12.12
C SER A 44 13.74 -11.86 -12.31
N SER A 45 13.88 -13.18 -12.26
CA SER A 45 12.79 -14.11 -12.49
C SER A 45 11.68 -13.94 -11.46
N VAL A 46 10.43 -13.91 -11.93
CA VAL A 46 9.26 -13.89 -11.06
C VAL A 46 8.96 -15.30 -10.59
N VAL A 47 8.78 -15.47 -9.29
CA VAL A 47 8.29 -16.71 -8.67
C VAL A 47 6.76 -16.62 -8.58
N PRO A 48 5.99 -17.48 -9.29
CA PRO A 48 4.53 -17.46 -9.21
C PRO A 48 4.01 -17.83 -7.81
N ILE A 49 2.82 -17.33 -7.46
CA ILE A 49 2.14 -17.71 -6.22
C ILE A 49 1.73 -19.19 -6.30
N ASP A 50 2.01 -19.93 -5.23
CA ASP A 50 1.52 -21.28 -5.04
C ASP A 50 0.16 -21.26 -4.33
N PHE A 51 -0.91 -21.44 -5.11
CA PHE A 51 -2.28 -21.49 -4.60
C PHE A 51 -2.68 -22.86 -4.04
N SER A 52 -1.87 -23.91 -4.25
CA SER A 52 -2.30 -25.30 -4.02
C SER A 52 -2.59 -25.63 -2.54
N SER A 53 -1.96 -24.88 -1.63
CA SER A 53 -2.14 -25.04 -0.19
C SER A 53 -3.11 -24.04 0.45
N LEU A 54 -3.71 -23.13 -0.33
CA LEU A 54 -4.57 -22.08 0.22
C LEU A 54 -6.00 -22.57 0.43
N THR A 55 -6.51 -22.35 1.64
CA THR A 55 -7.90 -22.58 2.00
C THR A 55 -8.64 -21.25 2.09
N GLN A 56 -9.85 -21.18 1.54
CA GLN A 56 -10.69 -19.99 1.64
C GLN A 56 -11.28 -19.87 3.06
N PRO A 57 -11.18 -18.72 3.73
CA PRO A 57 -11.84 -18.52 5.02
C PRO A 57 -13.36 -18.40 4.84
N THR A 58 -14.11 -19.05 5.74
CA THR A 58 -15.59 -19.14 5.67
C THR A 58 -16.30 -18.51 6.87
N ASP A 59 -15.58 -17.82 7.75
CA ASP A 59 -16.18 -17.11 8.88
C ASP A 59 -17.05 -15.92 8.41
N ALA A 60 -17.87 -15.40 9.32
CA ALA A 60 -18.88 -14.39 9.00
C ALA A 60 -18.28 -13.12 8.36
N VAL A 61 -17.17 -12.60 8.89
CA VAL A 61 -16.51 -11.40 8.34
C VAL A 61 -15.95 -11.71 6.95
N SER A 62 -15.31 -12.86 6.77
CA SER A 62 -14.80 -13.28 5.46
C SER A 62 -15.91 -13.39 4.41
N ASN A 63 -17.07 -13.94 4.77
CA ASN A 63 -18.23 -14.01 3.88
C ASN A 63 -18.80 -12.61 3.55
N GLN A 64 -18.79 -11.68 4.51
CA GLN A 64 -19.21 -10.30 4.26
C GLN A 64 -18.27 -9.59 3.27
N VAL A 65 -16.96 -9.78 3.41
CA VAL A 65 -15.98 -9.23 2.45
C VAL A 65 -16.19 -9.83 1.06
N VAL A 66 -16.39 -11.15 0.96
CA VAL A 66 -16.69 -11.82 -0.33
C VAL A 66 -17.94 -11.24 -0.98
N THR A 67 -19.00 -10.97 -0.22
CA THR A 67 -20.22 -10.32 -0.75
C THR A 67 -19.92 -8.94 -1.32
N VAL A 68 -19.19 -8.09 -0.60
CA VAL A 68 -18.80 -6.75 -1.09
C VAL A 68 -17.96 -6.86 -2.36
N LEU A 69 -16.95 -7.74 -2.36
CA LEU A 69 -16.07 -7.95 -3.51
C LEU A 69 -16.84 -8.45 -4.73
N ARG A 70 -17.78 -9.40 -4.56
CA ARG A 70 -18.64 -9.89 -5.65
C ARG A 70 -19.58 -8.81 -6.20
N ASN A 71 -20.11 -7.95 -5.33
CA ASN A 71 -20.89 -6.78 -5.75
C ASN A 71 -20.05 -5.81 -6.58
N SER A 72 -18.84 -5.46 -6.11
CA SER A 72 -17.89 -4.65 -6.88
C SER A 72 -17.53 -5.29 -8.22
N ASN A 73 -17.35 -6.61 -8.26
CA ASN A 73 -17.08 -7.34 -9.51
C ASN A 73 -18.26 -7.29 -10.48
N LYS A 74 -19.51 -7.32 -10.00
CA LYS A 74 -20.69 -7.17 -10.87
C LYS A 74 -20.64 -5.84 -11.59
N PHE A 75 -20.44 -4.74 -10.86
CA PHE A 75 -20.28 -3.42 -11.46
C PHE A 75 -19.09 -3.40 -12.44
N ALA A 76 -17.95 -3.97 -12.03
CA ALA A 76 -16.71 -4.00 -12.80
C ALA A 76 -16.85 -4.62 -14.19
N VAL A 77 -17.47 -5.81 -14.28
CA VAL A 77 -17.58 -6.57 -15.56
C VAL A 77 -18.83 -6.24 -16.36
N THR A 78 -19.63 -5.26 -15.94
CA THR A 78 -20.82 -4.80 -16.66
C THR A 78 -20.75 -3.29 -16.85
N THR A 79 -21.51 -2.50 -16.08
CA THR A 79 -21.61 -1.04 -16.21
C THR A 79 -20.25 -0.33 -16.28
N TRP A 80 -19.27 -0.77 -15.48
CA TRP A 80 -17.95 -0.15 -15.49
C TRP A 80 -17.21 -0.40 -16.80
N TRP A 81 -17.11 -1.66 -17.22
CA TRP A 81 -16.42 -2.07 -18.43
C TRP A 81 -17.11 -1.53 -19.69
N ASP A 82 -18.43 -1.75 -19.81
CA ASP A 82 -19.21 -1.50 -21.02
C ASP A 82 -19.58 -0.01 -21.18
N THR A 83 -19.88 0.68 -20.08
CA THR A 83 -20.43 2.06 -20.15
C THR A 83 -19.50 3.10 -19.57
N THR A 84 -18.90 2.85 -18.41
CA THR A 84 -18.10 3.86 -17.71
C THR A 84 -16.75 4.07 -18.38
N LYS A 85 -16.12 2.97 -18.83
CA LYS A 85 -14.83 2.99 -19.53
C LYS A 85 -14.95 2.71 -21.02
N ASN A 86 -16.08 2.12 -21.46
CA ASN A 86 -16.33 1.78 -22.87
C ASN A 86 -15.20 0.94 -23.47
N TYR A 87 -14.71 -0.04 -22.69
CA TYR A 87 -13.60 -0.92 -23.07
C TYR A 87 -14.05 -2.08 -23.96
N ASP A 88 -15.32 -2.44 -23.92
CA ASP A 88 -15.96 -3.40 -24.84
C ASP A 88 -15.94 -2.90 -26.29
N ALA A 89 -16.08 -1.59 -26.51
CA ALA A 89 -15.99 -0.98 -27.84
C ALA A 89 -14.56 -0.98 -28.42
N GLN A 90 -13.53 -1.28 -27.61
CA GLN A 90 -12.14 -1.24 -28.06
C GLN A 90 -11.66 -2.60 -28.59
N THR A 91 -11.29 -2.64 -29.87
CA THR A 91 -10.83 -3.86 -30.57
C THR A 91 -9.32 -4.10 -30.53
N GLY A 92 -8.54 -3.11 -30.06
CA GLY A 92 -7.09 -3.22 -29.96
C GLY A 92 -6.63 -4.33 -29.00
N ALA A 93 -5.42 -4.86 -29.24
CA ALA A 93 -4.80 -5.86 -28.39
C ALA A 93 -4.62 -5.36 -26.93
N TYR A 94 -4.32 -4.07 -26.79
CA TYR A 94 -4.22 -3.37 -25.51
C TYR A 94 -5.23 -2.21 -25.46
N LEU A 95 -5.94 -2.07 -24.34
CA LEU A 95 -6.89 -1.00 -24.05
C LEU A 95 -6.19 0.35 -24.05
N ASP A 96 -6.80 1.38 -24.64
CA ASP A 96 -6.45 2.78 -24.43
C ASP A 96 -7.19 3.34 -23.20
N PHE A 97 -6.44 3.97 -22.31
CA PHE A 97 -6.95 4.58 -21.08
C PHE A 97 -7.32 6.07 -21.25
N GLY A 98 -7.08 6.64 -22.44
CA GLY A 98 -7.37 8.05 -22.73
C GLY A 98 -6.44 9.04 -22.04
N GLY A 99 -5.30 8.57 -21.51
CA GLY A 99 -4.30 9.38 -20.82
C GLY A 99 -3.39 8.57 -19.91
N THR A 100 -2.41 9.25 -19.30
CA THR A 100 -1.39 8.66 -18.41
C THR A 100 -1.48 9.17 -16.97
N GLY A 101 -2.44 10.05 -16.67
CA GLY A 101 -2.63 10.66 -15.36
C GLY A 101 -3.45 9.81 -14.40
N GLU A 102 -3.62 10.33 -13.17
CA GLU A 102 -4.32 9.65 -12.09
C GLU A 102 -5.71 9.17 -12.50
N ASN A 103 -6.54 10.05 -13.05
CA ASN A 103 -7.92 9.73 -13.44
C ASN A 103 -8.02 8.64 -14.53
N ASN A 104 -6.95 8.41 -15.28
CA ASN A 104 -6.90 7.42 -16.35
C ASN A 104 -6.40 6.07 -15.84
N ILE A 105 -5.32 6.07 -15.05
CA ILE A 105 -4.58 4.85 -14.70
C ILE A 105 -4.98 4.29 -13.34
N ARG A 106 -5.10 5.15 -12.31
CA ARG A 106 -5.37 4.71 -10.93
C ARG A 106 -6.65 3.89 -10.82
N PRO A 107 -7.79 4.30 -11.42
CA PRO A 107 -9.02 3.52 -11.30
C PRO A 107 -8.89 2.15 -11.99
N GLY A 108 -8.32 2.08 -13.20
CA GLY A 108 -8.10 0.81 -13.89
C GLY A 108 -7.21 -0.15 -13.09
N ALA A 109 -6.13 0.37 -12.50
CA ALA A 109 -5.23 -0.41 -11.65
C ALA A 109 -5.93 -0.93 -10.37
N ALA A 110 -6.69 -0.09 -9.68
CA ALA A 110 -7.44 -0.50 -8.49
C ALA A 110 -8.54 -1.54 -8.82
N GLN A 111 -9.27 -1.34 -9.91
CA GLN A 111 -10.33 -2.25 -10.34
C GLN A 111 -9.81 -3.64 -10.73
N VAL A 112 -8.67 -3.69 -11.42
CA VAL A 112 -8.09 -4.96 -11.87
C VAL A 112 -7.60 -5.81 -10.71
N PHE A 113 -7.11 -5.17 -9.63
CA PHE A 113 -6.72 -5.89 -8.42
C PHE A 113 -7.90 -6.55 -7.71
N GLY A 114 -9.06 -5.88 -7.65
CA GLY A 114 -10.32 -6.47 -7.18
C GLY A 114 -10.73 -7.73 -7.96
N LEU A 115 -10.76 -7.61 -9.29
CA LEU A 115 -11.12 -8.71 -10.18
C LEU A 115 -10.14 -9.89 -10.09
N ALA A 116 -8.84 -9.61 -10.18
CA ALA A 116 -7.80 -10.62 -10.11
C ALA A 116 -7.84 -11.38 -8.77
N THR A 117 -8.07 -10.68 -7.65
CA THR A 117 -8.22 -11.31 -6.33
C THR A 117 -9.40 -12.26 -6.31
N ALA A 118 -10.57 -11.84 -6.79
CA ALA A 118 -11.74 -12.70 -6.78
C ALA A 118 -11.62 -13.93 -7.69
N LEU A 119 -11.00 -13.76 -8.86
CA LEU A 119 -10.80 -14.83 -9.84
C LEU A 119 -9.76 -15.85 -9.37
N SER A 120 -8.59 -15.38 -8.93
CA SER A 120 -7.49 -16.24 -8.45
C SER A 120 -7.84 -16.99 -7.18
N MET A 121 -8.54 -16.33 -6.25
CA MET A 121 -8.96 -16.95 -5.00
C MET A 121 -10.25 -17.75 -5.13
N GLY A 122 -10.84 -17.87 -6.31
CA GLY A 122 -12.03 -18.71 -6.54
C GLY A 122 -13.31 -18.19 -5.88
N VAL A 123 -13.41 -16.89 -5.61
CA VAL A 123 -14.60 -16.25 -5.03
C VAL A 123 -15.40 -15.42 -6.03
N TYR A 124 -15.00 -15.32 -7.29
CA TYR A 124 -15.83 -14.77 -8.36
C TYR A 124 -17.14 -15.57 -8.55
N SER A 125 -18.27 -14.91 -8.83
CA SER A 125 -19.58 -15.54 -8.97
C SER A 125 -20.23 -15.22 -10.32
N PRO A 126 -20.17 -16.13 -11.32
CA PRO A 126 -20.82 -15.93 -12.61
C PRO A 126 -22.33 -15.70 -12.52
N THR A 127 -23.00 -16.38 -11.58
CA THR A 127 -24.44 -16.23 -11.34
C THR A 127 -24.80 -14.82 -10.86
N GLN A 128 -23.96 -14.21 -10.01
CA GLN A 128 -24.22 -12.87 -9.48
C GLN A 128 -23.88 -11.77 -10.50
N THR A 129 -22.81 -11.95 -11.27
CA THR A 129 -22.35 -10.97 -12.25
C THR A 129 -23.12 -11.05 -13.56
N GLY A 130 -23.67 -12.21 -13.91
CA GLY A 130 -24.23 -12.48 -15.24
C GLY A 130 -23.16 -12.70 -16.32
N VAL A 131 -21.87 -12.70 -15.94
CA VAL A 131 -20.73 -12.84 -16.84
C VAL A 131 -19.98 -14.12 -16.49
N THR A 132 -19.63 -14.92 -17.50
CA THR A 132 -18.92 -16.19 -17.27
C THR A 132 -17.54 -15.94 -16.67
N LYS A 133 -17.03 -16.90 -15.89
CA LYS A 133 -15.66 -16.82 -15.33
C LYS A 133 -14.62 -16.60 -16.44
N ALA A 134 -14.74 -17.32 -17.56
CA ALA A 134 -13.82 -17.18 -18.69
C ALA A 134 -13.85 -15.78 -19.33
N ALA A 135 -15.03 -15.17 -19.49
CA ALA A 135 -15.14 -13.81 -20.00
C ALA A 135 -14.54 -12.78 -19.03
N ALA A 136 -14.81 -12.92 -17.73
CA ALA A 136 -14.22 -12.07 -16.70
C ALA A 136 -12.69 -12.22 -16.61
N GLU A 137 -12.16 -13.44 -16.76
CA GLU A 137 -10.72 -13.69 -16.87
C GLU A 137 -10.12 -12.98 -18.09
N ALA A 138 -10.77 -13.07 -19.26
CA ALA A 138 -10.31 -12.38 -20.46
C ALA A 138 -10.29 -10.85 -20.30
N MET A 139 -11.34 -10.26 -19.70
CA MET A 139 -11.37 -8.82 -19.35
C MET A 139 -10.23 -8.44 -18.41
N THR A 140 -10.03 -9.24 -17.35
CA THR A 140 -9.00 -9.00 -16.33
C THR A 140 -7.60 -9.10 -16.92
N VAL A 141 -7.31 -10.15 -17.71
CA VAL A 141 -6.04 -10.32 -18.42
C VAL A 141 -5.81 -9.15 -19.38
N LYS A 142 -6.81 -8.77 -20.18
CA LYS A 142 -6.68 -7.62 -21.09
C LYS A 142 -6.34 -6.34 -20.33
N LEU A 143 -6.96 -6.09 -19.18
CA LEU A 143 -6.69 -4.91 -18.36
C LEU A 143 -5.28 -4.93 -17.73
N ILE A 144 -4.84 -6.07 -17.17
CA ILE A 144 -3.47 -6.26 -16.64
C ILE A 144 -2.45 -6.01 -17.74
N SER A 145 -2.59 -6.72 -18.86
CA SER A 145 -1.68 -6.64 -20.00
C SER A 145 -1.61 -5.23 -20.56
N SER A 146 -2.73 -4.50 -20.60
CA SER A 146 -2.78 -3.12 -21.08
C SER A 146 -2.12 -2.13 -20.13
N LEU A 147 -2.33 -2.26 -18.82
CA LEU A 147 -1.66 -1.44 -17.81
C LEU A 147 -0.15 -1.63 -17.92
N ALA A 148 0.32 -2.88 -17.92
CA ALA A 148 1.74 -3.19 -18.03
C ALA A 148 2.35 -2.74 -19.36
N TYR A 149 1.72 -3.05 -20.49
CA TYR A 149 2.18 -2.63 -21.82
C TYR A 149 2.30 -1.10 -21.93
N ARG A 150 1.32 -0.35 -21.39
CA ARG A 150 1.32 1.12 -21.45
C ARG A 150 2.23 1.80 -20.44
N HIS A 151 2.91 1.06 -19.58
CA HIS A 151 3.90 1.65 -18.71
C HIS A 151 5.10 2.15 -19.53
N LYS A 152 5.71 3.26 -19.13
CA LYS A 152 6.80 3.94 -19.85
C LYS A 152 8.02 3.05 -20.10
N VAL A 153 8.26 2.09 -19.21
CA VAL A 153 9.37 1.13 -19.37
C VAL A 153 9.16 0.21 -20.58
N ASN A 154 7.91 -0.01 -20.99
CA ASN A 154 7.53 -0.89 -22.09
C ASN A 154 7.14 -0.09 -23.35
N LEU A 155 6.49 1.06 -23.19
CA LEU A 155 5.98 1.90 -24.30
C LEU A 155 6.88 3.09 -24.66
N GLY A 156 7.90 3.40 -23.84
CA GLY A 156 8.71 4.60 -23.98
C GLY A 156 8.05 5.86 -23.39
N SER A 157 8.44 7.04 -23.88
CA SER A 157 8.06 8.33 -23.28
C SER A 157 6.57 8.68 -23.32
N THR A 158 5.77 7.94 -24.09
CA THR A 158 4.30 8.12 -24.16
C THR A 158 3.55 7.26 -23.15
N GLY A 159 4.24 6.33 -22.48
CA GLY A 159 3.64 5.50 -21.44
C GLY A 159 3.49 6.23 -20.11
N TRP A 160 2.61 5.69 -19.25
CA TRP A 160 2.44 6.16 -17.87
C TRP A 160 3.56 5.60 -16.96
N GLY A 161 3.79 6.20 -15.80
CA GLY A 161 4.86 5.79 -14.88
C GLY A 161 5.81 6.93 -14.58
N ASP A 162 6.72 6.72 -13.62
CA ASP A 162 7.62 7.77 -13.11
C ASP A 162 6.88 9.02 -12.60
N HIS A 163 5.69 8.81 -12.07
CA HIS A 163 4.83 9.82 -11.49
C HIS A 163 4.86 9.69 -9.95
N TRP A 164 4.42 10.72 -9.24
CA TRP A 164 4.49 10.76 -7.77
C TRP A 164 3.61 9.69 -7.09
N GLN A 165 2.54 9.22 -7.75
CA GLN A 165 1.70 8.10 -7.30
C GLN A 165 1.84 6.81 -8.11
N SER A 166 2.65 6.77 -9.19
CA SER A 166 2.63 5.60 -10.08
C SER A 166 3.09 4.31 -9.41
N ALA A 167 3.91 4.39 -8.35
CA ALA A 167 4.28 3.25 -7.53
C ALA A 167 3.06 2.53 -6.95
N HIS A 168 2.08 3.30 -6.46
CA HIS A 168 0.85 2.77 -5.89
C HIS A 168 -0.03 2.12 -6.95
N TRP A 169 -0.16 2.74 -8.13
CA TRP A 169 -0.91 2.17 -9.25
C TRP A 169 -0.25 0.88 -9.74
N THR A 170 1.09 0.86 -9.81
CA THR A 170 1.88 -0.32 -10.15
C THR A 170 1.75 -1.42 -9.11
N ALA A 171 1.64 -1.09 -7.82
CA ALA A 171 1.41 -2.10 -6.79
C ALA A 171 0.08 -2.84 -7.02
N PHE A 172 -1.01 -2.15 -7.39
CA PHE A 172 -2.27 -2.81 -7.75
C PHE A 172 -2.15 -3.63 -9.03
N ALA A 173 -1.68 -3.03 -10.13
CA ALA A 173 -1.60 -3.69 -11.43
C ALA A 173 -0.62 -4.88 -11.40
N GLY A 174 0.51 -4.73 -10.71
CA GLY A 174 1.52 -5.76 -10.55
C GLY A 174 1.04 -6.90 -9.66
N THR A 175 0.36 -6.62 -8.54
CA THR A 175 -0.23 -7.68 -7.70
C THR A 175 -1.30 -8.43 -8.48
N ALA A 176 -2.15 -7.74 -9.24
CA ALA A 176 -3.14 -8.38 -10.11
C ALA A 176 -2.47 -9.29 -11.16
N GLY A 177 -1.38 -8.82 -11.78
CA GLY A 177 -0.59 -9.62 -12.72
C GLY A 177 0.06 -10.84 -12.09
N TRP A 178 0.51 -10.74 -10.84
CA TRP A 178 1.08 -11.85 -10.10
C TRP A 178 0.03 -12.89 -9.67
N LEU A 179 -1.16 -12.44 -9.27
CA LEU A 179 -2.30 -13.31 -8.95
C LEU A 179 -2.80 -14.10 -10.17
N MET A 180 -2.72 -13.51 -11.36
CA MET A 180 -3.16 -14.10 -12.63
C MET A 180 -2.00 -14.57 -13.50
N TRP A 181 -0.81 -14.79 -12.92
CA TRP A 181 0.44 -14.96 -13.65
C TRP A 181 0.37 -16.08 -14.69
N ASP A 182 -0.28 -17.20 -14.36
CA ASP A 182 -0.43 -18.36 -15.23
C ASP A 182 -1.30 -18.07 -16.49
N LYS A 183 -2.17 -17.05 -16.44
CA LYS A 183 -3.04 -16.62 -17.55
C LYS A 183 -2.39 -15.63 -18.51
N LEU A 184 -1.30 -14.98 -18.10
CA LEU A 184 -0.60 -14.00 -18.92
C LEU A 184 0.28 -14.67 -19.98
N SER A 185 0.36 -14.06 -21.16
CA SER A 185 1.34 -14.43 -22.19
C SER A 185 2.77 -14.19 -21.70
N THR A 186 3.77 -14.84 -22.32
CA THR A 186 5.19 -14.58 -21.98
C THR A 186 5.56 -13.11 -22.14
N THR A 187 5.04 -12.43 -23.18
CA THR A 187 5.27 -11.00 -23.40
C THR A 187 4.65 -10.15 -22.29
N ASP A 188 3.41 -10.44 -21.89
CA ASP A 188 2.73 -9.65 -20.86
C ASP A 188 3.31 -9.89 -19.47
N ARG A 189 3.76 -11.11 -19.16
CA ARG A 189 4.54 -11.41 -17.95
C ARG A 189 5.79 -10.54 -17.87
N GLU A 190 6.52 -10.44 -18.98
CA GLU A 190 7.72 -9.60 -19.02
C GLU A 190 7.39 -8.11 -18.88
N ASN A 191 6.30 -7.64 -19.48
CA ASN A 191 5.82 -6.26 -19.30
C ASN A 191 5.48 -5.96 -17.83
N VAL A 192 4.78 -6.87 -17.15
CA VAL A 192 4.44 -6.74 -15.72
C VAL A 192 5.70 -6.71 -14.87
N ARG A 193 6.63 -7.64 -15.10
CA ARG A 193 7.90 -7.71 -14.38
C ARG A 193 8.69 -6.40 -14.51
N LYS A 194 8.88 -5.90 -15.74
CA LYS A 194 9.59 -4.63 -16.00
C LYS A 194 8.90 -3.44 -15.34
N MET A 195 7.57 -3.37 -15.37
CA MET A 195 6.81 -2.30 -14.73
C MET A 195 7.05 -2.26 -13.21
N VAL A 196 6.93 -3.40 -12.54
CA VAL A 196 7.15 -3.52 -11.08
C VAL A 196 8.61 -3.21 -10.73
N GLU A 197 9.57 -3.80 -11.46
CA GLU A 197 11.00 -3.56 -11.24
C GLU A 197 11.36 -2.07 -11.40
N TYR A 198 10.90 -1.44 -12.48
CA TYR A 198 11.19 -0.04 -12.76
C TYR A 198 10.70 0.86 -11.63
N GLU A 199 9.45 0.68 -11.22
CA GLU A 199 8.85 1.53 -10.19
C GLU A 199 9.47 1.27 -8.81
N ALA A 200 9.81 0.03 -8.46
CA ALA A 200 10.55 -0.26 -7.22
C ALA A 200 11.95 0.37 -7.20
N ASN A 201 12.68 0.29 -8.32
CA ASN A 201 14.04 0.84 -8.41
C ASN A 201 14.10 2.36 -8.25
N ARG A 202 13.02 3.10 -8.54
CA ARG A 202 12.93 4.54 -8.27
C ARG A 202 13.14 4.88 -6.80
N TYR A 203 12.83 3.94 -5.89
CA TYR A 203 12.88 4.17 -4.45
C TYR A 203 14.13 3.63 -3.77
N ASN A 204 15.08 3.01 -4.49
CA ASN A 204 16.31 2.44 -3.91
C ASN A 204 17.09 3.44 -3.03
N ASN A 205 17.11 4.72 -3.41
CA ASN A 205 17.79 5.80 -2.70
C ASN A 205 16.83 6.92 -2.28
N TYR A 206 15.53 6.67 -2.28
CA TYR A 206 14.53 7.70 -2.02
C TYR A 206 14.56 8.17 -0.57
N GLN A 207 14.41 9.48 -0.39
CA GLN A 207 14.22 10.11 0.92
C GLN A 207 12.87 10.82 0.92
N PRO A 208 11.90 10.39 1.74
CA PRO A 208 10.60 11.03 1.80
C PRO A 208 10.64 12.37 2.52
N GLY A 209 9.65 13.20 2.26
CA GLY A 209 9.38 14.40 3.06
C GLY A 209 8.81 14.04 4.44
N TYR A 210 8.85 15.02 5.34
CA TYR A 210 8.30 14.88 6.69
C TYR A 210 7.22 15.92 7.01
N TYR A 211 6.30 15.57 7.91
CA TYR A 211 5.36 16.53 8.51
C TYR A 211 6.08 17.52 9.41
N ARG A 212 6.90 16.98 10.32
CA ARG A 212 7.71 17.73 11.28
C ARG A 212 9.16 17.35 11.16
N ASN A 213 10.06 18.31 11.35
CA ASN A 213 11.47 18.04 11.59
C ASN A 213 11.65 17.40 12.98
N ALA A 214 12.82 16.81 13.22
CA ALA A 214 13.17 16.17 14.50
C ALA A 214 13.09 17.12 15.72
N ASP A 215 13.17 18.44 15.52
CA ASP A 215 12.99 19.45 16.58
C ASP A 215 11.52 19.83 16.86
N GLY A 216 10.58 19.22 16.13
CA GLY A 216 9.14 19.45 16.25
C GLY A 216 8.58 20.57 15.38
N THR A 217 9.43 21.33 14.68
CA THR A 217 9.00 22.37 13.73
C THR A 217 8.31 21.74 12.52
N TYR A 218 7.29 22.42 11.97
CA TYR A 218 6.55 21.90 10.82
C TYR A 218 7.33 22.09 9.52
N ALA A 219 7.62 21.00 8.83
CA ALA A 219 8.22 20.99 7.50
C ALA A 219 7.16 21.02 6.39
N SER A 220 6.03 20.33 6.60
CA SER A 220 4.89 20.30 5.68
C SER A 220 3.57 20.60 6.42
N PRO A 221 3.34 21.84 6.90
CA PRO A 221 2.08 22.21 7.56
C PRO A 221 0.85 21.76 6.76
N GLY A 222 -0.14 21.16 7.41
CA GLY A 222 -1.39 20.69 6.78
C GLY A 222 -1.29 19.36 6.02
N ASP A 223 -0.12 18.75 5.97
CA ASP A 223 0.15 17.54 5.20
C ASP A 223 1.20 16.65 5.89
N THR A 224 0.74 15.53 6.43
CA THR A 224 1.58 14.60 7.19
C THR A 224 2.66 13.90 6.38
N LYS A 225 2.53 13.83 5.05
CA LYS A 225 3.33 12.94 4.22
C LYS A 225 3.16 11.44 4.51
N ALA A 226 2.29 11.04 5.44
CA ALA A 226 2.14 9.64 5.83
C ALA A 226 1.65 8.78 4.66
N GLU A 227 0.65 9.26 3.95
CA GLU A 227 0.03 8.57 2.82
C GLU A 227 0.99 8.43 1.63
N GLU A 228 1.64 9.51 1.17
CA GLU A 228 2.49 9.42 -0.01
C GLU A 228 3.68 8.47 0.21
N VAL A 229 4.19 8.42 1.44
CA VAL A 229 5.25 7.48 1.81
C VAL A 229 4.73 6.05 1.80
N ALA A 230 3.53 5.80 2.35
CA ALA A 230 2.91 4.49 2.33
C ALA A 230 2.61 4.01 0.88
N TRP A 231 2.09 4.89 0.02
CA TRP A 231 1.86 4.62 -1.40
C TRP A 231 3.11 4.12 -2.11
N ASN A 232 4.21 4.84 -1.93
CA ASN A 232 5.50 4.50 -2.52
C ASN A 232 6.06 3.18 -1.99
N ASN A 233 5.75 2.84 -0.74
CA ASN A 233 6.27 1.64 -0.10
C ASN A 233 5.69 0.33 -0.70
N THR A 234 4.43 0.36 -1.12
CA THR A 234 3.70 -0.86 -1.56
C THR A 234 4.38 -1.61 -2.72
N VAL A 235 4.97 -0.88 -3.68
CA VAL A 235 5.65 -1.51 -4.83
C VAL A 235 6.96 -2.22 -4.45
N LEU A 236 7.63 -1.77 -3.39
CA LEU A 236 8.88 -2.38 -2.92
C LEU A 236 8.63 -3.76 -2.31
N ALA A 237 7.59 -3.86 -1.46
CA ALA A 237 7.16 -5.14 -0.90
C ALA A 237 6.73 -6.12 -2.00
N LEU A 238 5.99 -5.63 -3.00
CA LEU A 238 5.61 -6.43 -4.17
C LEU A 238 6.84 -6.91 -4.96
N ALA A 239 7.78 -6.03 -5.28
CA ALA A 239 8.98 -6.39 -6.04
C ALA A 239 9.85 -7.43 -5.32
N ALA A 240 10.05 -7.26 -4.01
CA ALA A 240 10.79 -8.21 -3.18
C ALA A 240 10.05 -9.56 -3.01
N SER A 241 8.71 -9.54 -3.11
CA SER A 241 7.87 -10.75 -3.07
C SER A 241 7.91 -11.53 -4.38
N MET A 242 7.75 -10.82 -5.51
CA MET A 242 7.70 -11.41 -6.84
C MET A 242 9.06 -11.90 -7.31
N MET A 243 10.14 -11.16 -7.01
CA MET A 243 11.49 -11.42 -7.53
C MET A 243 12.48 -11.62 -6.36
N PRO A 244 12.37 -12.74 -5.61
CA PRO A 244 13.14 -12.96 -4.38
C PRO A 244 14.66 -13.07 -4.59
N ASP A 245 15.09 -13.48 -5.80
CA ASP A 245 16.51 -13.66 -6.15
C ASP A 245 17.12 -12.44 -6.88
N HIS A 246 16.40 -11.31 -6.91
CA HIS A 246 16.84 -10.11 -7.59
C HIS A 246 18.00 -9.42 -6.86
N ALA A 247 18.94 -8.83 -7.61
CA ALA A 247 20.09 -8.13 -7.05
C ALA A 247 19.71 -6.97 -6.11
N ASN A 248 18.56 -6.33 -6.35
CA ASN A 248 18.05 -5.25 -5.50
C ASN A 248 17.11 -5.74 -4.39
N LYS A 249 16.83 -7.05 -4.23
CA LYS A 249 15.86 -7.54 -3.25
C LYS A 249 16.17 -7.05 -1.83
N THR A 250 17.43 -7.11 -1.41
CA THR A 250 17.87 -6.60 -0.11
C THR A 250 17.68 -5.09 0.00
N THR A 251 18.02 -4.33 -1.05
CA THR A 251 17.80 -2.88 -1.11
C THR A 251 16.31 -2.53 -1.00
N TRP A 252 15.45 -3.25 -1.70
CA TRP A 252 14.01 -3.07 -1.61
C TRP A 252 13.49 -3.35 -0.21
N MET A 253 13.90 -4.46 0.43
CA MET A 253 13.49 -4.76 1.80
C MET A 253 14.00 -3.75 2.84
N LYS A 254 15.21 -3.23 2.67
CA LYS A 254 15.71 -2.10 3.49
C LYS A 254 14.84 -0.87 3.34
N GLN A 255 14.41 -0.55 2.11
CA GLN A 255 13.49 0.55 1.86
C GLN A 255 12.08 0.25 2.38
N VAL A 256 11.61 -1.00 2.34
CA VAL A 256 10.35 -1.40 2.99
C VAL A 256 10.38 -1.05 4.47
N VAL A 257 11.44 -1.45 5.18
CA VAL A 257 11.62 -1.11 6.60
C VAL A 257 11.67 0.40 6.80
N ALA A 258 12.53 1.11 6.06
CA ALA A 258 12.73 2.53 6.25
C ALA A 258 11.47 3.37 5.95
N LEU A 259 10.79 3.10 4.83
CA LEU A 259 9.59 3.84 4.44
C LEU A 259 8.39 3.47 5.30
N SER A 260 8.23 2.21 5.71
CA SER A 260 7.19 1.83 6.68
C SER A 260 7.33 2.58 8.00
N LEU A 261 8.56 2.68 8.54
CA LEU A 261 8.81 3.41 9.78
C LEU A 261 8.57 4.91 9.60
N LYS A 262 9.02 5.49 8.49
CA LYS A 262 8.85 6.92 8.21
C LYS A 262 7.37 7.30 8.01
N ALA A 263 6.60 6.51 7.26
CA ALA A 263 5.17 6.75 7.04
C ALA A 263 4.40 6.84 8.37
N ASN A 264 4.76 5.99 9.33
CA ASN A 264 4.04 5.84 10.61
C ASN A 264 4.79 6.45 11.82
N SER A 265 5.81 7.26 11.57
CA SER A 265 6.69 7.82 12.60
C SER A 265 5.98 8.90 13.42
N ARG A 266 6.12 8.84 14.75
CA ARG A 266 5.57 9.82 15.69
C ARG A 266 6.69 10.65 16.32
N PRO A 267 6.39 11.80 16.97
CA PRO A 267 7.40 12.58 17.69
C PRO A 267 8.23 11.76 18.71
N SER A 268 7.62 10.76 19.33
CA SER A 268 8.32 9.83 20.23
C SER A 268 9.42 8.99 19.55
N ASP A 269 9.34 8.76 18.25
CA ASP A 269 10.26 7.87 17.52
C ASP A 269 11.53 8.59 17.02
N VAL A 270 11.56 9.93 17.03
CA VAL A 270 12.55 10.71 16.26
C VAL A 270 13.48 11.51 17.18
N GLY A 271 14.72 11.74 16.74
CA GLY A 271 15.68 12.58 17.47
C GLY A 271 15.90 12.12 18.92
N THR A 272 15.45 12.93 19.88
CA THR A 272 15.56 12.65 21.34
C THR A 272 14.26 12.12 21.95
N GLY A 273 13.29 11.72 21.12
CA GLY A 273 12.03 11.12 21.55
C GLY A 273 12.24 9.86 22.39
N VAL A 274 11.25 9.55 23.24
CA VAL A 274 11.34 8.46 24.23
C VAL A 274 11.52 7.06 23.62
N ASP A 275 11.16 6.88 22.35
CA ASP A 275 11.31 5.64 21.58
C ASP A 275 12.49 5.69 20.61
N ALA A 276 13.19 6.83 20.49
CA ALA A 276 14.25 7.05 19.51
C ALA A 276 15.45 6.08 19.66
N TRP A 277 15.65 5.50 20.85
CA TRP A 277 16.68 4.51 21.12
C TRP A 277 16.34 3.11 20.59
N LYS A 278 15.08 2.83 20.22
CA LYS A 278 14.69 1.51 19.72
C LYS A 278 15.28 1.25 18.33
N SER A 279 15.77 0.03 18.13
CA SER A 279 16.11 -0.51 16.82
C SER A 279 14.96 -1.40 16.35
N VAL A 280 14.47 -1.17 15.13
CA VAL A 280 13.39 -1.94 14.51
C VAL A 280 13.88 -2.49 13.19
N ASN A 281 13.92 -3.82 13.05
CA ASN A 281 14.48 -4.48 11.86
C ASN A 281 15.88 -3.94 11.47
N GLY A 282 16.73 -3.64 12.47
CA GLY A 282 18.05 -3.05 12.28
C GLY A 282 18.08 -1.53 12.02
N PHE A 283 16.93 -0.88 11.86
CA PHE A 283 16.82 0.57 11.68
C PHE A 283 16.70 1.28 13.03
N GLN A 284 17.57 2.25 13.29
CA GLN A 284 17.53 3.06 14.51
C GLN A 284 16.48 4.18 14.39
N LEU A 285 15.43 4.18 15.22
CA LEU A 285 14.33 5.14 15.06
C LEU A 285 14.81 6.60 15.15
N GLY A 286 15.68 6.91 16.12
CA GLY A 286 16.20 8.25 16.34
C GLY A 286 17.01 8.86 15.19
N SER A 287 17.42 8.07 14.19
CA SER A 287 18.09 8.60 13.00
C SER A 287 17.14 9.18 11.94
N MET A 288 15.83 9.08 12.13
CA MET A 288 14.86 9.74 11.24
C MET A 288 14.95 11.26 11.39
N ALA A 289 14.86 11.97 10.27
CA ALA A 289 14.95 13.43 10.24
C ALA A 289 13.66 14.13 10.69
N GLY A 290 12.59 13.38 10.92
CA GLY A 290 11.28 13.92 11.23
C GLY A 290 10.24 12.84 11.48
N SER A 291 9.04 13.28 11.85
CA SER A 291 7.86 12.43 12.09
C SER A 291 6.73 12.76 11.13
N ASN A 292 5.89 11.78 10.77
CA ASN A 292 4.77 11.94 9.84
C ASN A 292 3.39 11.75 10.48
N VAL A 293 3.29 11.40 11.75
CA VAL A 293 2.00 11.17 12.41
C VAL A 293 2.00 11.91 13.73
N ASN A 294 0.83 12.42 14.14
CA ASN A 294 0.71 12.99 15.49
C ASN A 294 0.95 11.91 16.56
N GLN A 295 1.32 12.35 17.76
CA GLN A 295 1.67 11.43 18.83
C GLN A 295 0.51 10.51 19.25
N ASP A 296 -0.73 10.98 19.11
CA ASP A 296 -1.95 10.22 19.36
C ASP A 296 -2.34 9.25 18.23
N GLY A 297 -1.62 9.25 17.11
CA GLY A 297 -1.90 8.40 15.95
C GLY A 297 -2.78 9.06 14.90
N THR A 298 -3.19 10.33 15.07
CA THR A 298 -3.96 11.03 14.03
C THR A 298 -3.09 11.47 12.87
N VAL A 299 -3.71 11.50 11.68
CA VAL A 299 -3.10 12.00 10.45
C VAL A 299 -3.78 13.30 10.03
N VAL A 300 -2.95 14.24 9.58
CA VAL A 300 -3.36 15.50 8.98
C VAL A 300 -3.13 15.43 7.47
N ASN A 301 -4.15 15.77 6.69
CA ASN A 301 -4.02 16.02 5.27
C ASN A 301 -5.07 17.03 4.82
N HIS A 302 -4.81 17.73 3.71
CA HIS A 302 -5.68 18.79 3.18
C HIS A 302 -6.04 19.84 4.24
N ASP A 303 -5.10 20.14 5.14
CA ASP A 303 -5.31 21.03 6.28
C ASP A 303 -6.45 20.58 7.23
N LEU A 304 -6.73 19.28 7.32
CA LEU A 304 -7.72 18.67 8.22
C LEU A 304 -7.10 17.49 9.00
N VAL A 305 -7.53 17.27 10.24
CA VAL A 305 -7.40 15.94 10.85
C VAL A 305 -8.35 15.04 10.10
N HIS A 306 -7.80 14.05 9.40
CA HIS A 306 -8.48 13.48 8.25
C HIS A 306 -8.64 11.96 8.37
N PRO A 307 -9.80 11.48 8.86
CA PRO A 307 -10.07 10.06 9.01
C PRO A 307 -9.83 9.22 7.75
N ASP A 308 -10.19 9.72 6.56
CA ASP A 308 -9.92 8.96 5.33
C ASP A 308 -8.41 8.74 5.08
N TYR A 309 -7.53 9.69 5.43
CA TYR A 309 -6.07 9.54 5.22
C TYR A 309 -5.36 8.78 6.35
N MET A 310 -6.08 8.45 7.43
CA MET A 310 -5.62 7.44 8.39
C MET A 310 -5.50 6.05 7.72
N GLU A 311 -6.13 5.85 6.55
CA GLU A 311 -5.91 4.70 5.65
C GLU A 311 -4.42 4.46 5.31
N SER A 312 -3.55 5.48 5.38
CA SER A 312 -2.09 5.35 5.15
C SER A 312 -1.46 4.15 5.88
N PHE A 313 -2.00 3.75 7.01
CA PHE A 313 -1.52 2.60 7.78
C PHE A 313 -1.97 1.26 7.19
N ALA A 314 -3.19 1.17 6.67
CA ALA A 314 -3.63 0.01 5.88
C ALA A 314 -2.85 -0.09 4.57
N ILE A 315 -2.57 1.03 3.91
CA ILE A 315 -1.69 1.04 2.73
C ILE A 315 -0.32 0.46 3.10
N ASN A 316 0.29 0.89 4.20
CA ASN A 316 1.58 0.36 4.65
C ASN A 316 1.49 -1.14 4.97
N LEU A 317 0.49 -1.54 5.76
CA LEU A 317 0.29 -2.93 6.19
C LEU A 317 -0.08 -3.87 5.02
N SER A 318 -0.55 -3.33 3.89
CA SER A 318 -0.80 -4.11 2.67
C SER A 318 0.47 -4.80 2.14
N GLY A 319 1.66 -4.33 2.49
CA GLY A 319 2.93 -5.01 2.22
C GLY A 319 2.97 -6.44 2.78
N ALA A 320 2.33 -6.68 3.94
CA ALA A 320 2.22 -8.00 4.55
C ALA A 320 1.45 -9.01 3.66
N LEU A 321 0.55 -8.52 2.80
CA LEU A 321 -0.21 -9.38 1.90
C LEU A 321 0.68 -10.04 0.85
N THR A 322 1.54 -9.25 0.19
CA THR A 322 2.44 -9.77 -0.86
C THR A 322 3.57 -10.61 -0.26
N LEU A 323 4.10 -10.21 0.90
CA LEU A 323 5.09 -10.99 1.65
C LEU A 323 4.50 -12.34 2.08
N GLY A 324 3.29 -12.33 2.66
CA GLY A 324 2.57 -13.55 3.02
C GLY A 324 2.35 -14.46 1.82
N LEU A 325 1.84 -13.94 0.69
CA LEU A 325 1.63 -14.73 -0.55
C LEU A 325 2.93 -15.35 -1.10
N SER A 326 4.10 -14.72 -0.87
CA SER A 326 5.41 -15.28 -1.22
C SER A 326 6.04 -16.14 -0.10
N LYS A 327 5.31 -16.42 0.98
CA LYS A 327 5.78 -17.16 2.17
C LYS A 327 7.00 -16.50 2.83
N GLN A 328 7.12 -15.17 2.70
CA GLN A 328 8.15 -14.38 3.36
C GLN A 328 7.61 -13.77 4.67
N ASP A 329 8.48 -13.66 5.67
CA ASP A 329 8.14 -12.97 6.91
C ASP A 329 7.93 -11.47 6.67
N THR A 330 6.95 -10.91 7.38
CA THR A 330 6.65 -9.48 7.40
C THR A 330 7.58 -8.77 8.40
N PRO A 331 8.38 -7.77 7.98
CA PRO A 331 9.15 -6.95 8.92
C PRO A 331 8.21 -6.27 9.93
N TYR A 332 8.57 -6.28 11.21
CA TYR A 332 7.82 -5.58 12.26
C TYR A 332 7.58 -4.09 11.93
N ALA A 333 8.52 -3.45 11.22
CA ALA A 333 8.37 -2.10 10.68
C ALA A 333 7.04 -1.86 9.94
N VAL A 334 6.55 -2.84 9.18
CA VAL A 334 5.33 -2.74 8.35
C VAL A 334 4.07 -2.56 9.21
N ARG A 335 4.03 -3.15 10.41
CA ARG A 335 2.89 -3.06 11.34
C ARG A 335 3.05 -2.00 12.43
N ARG A 336 4.24 -1.40 12.57
CA ARG A 336 4.53 -0.50 13.69
C ARG A 336 3.56 0.68 13.70
N SER A 337 3.06 0.99 14.90
CA SER A 337 2.11 2.08 15.20
C SER A 337 0.70 1.89 14.65
N TYR A 338 0.39 0.77 13.99
CA TYR A 338 -0.97 0.49 13.52
C TYR A 338 -1.95 0.43 14.69
N ASP A 339 -1.59 -0.25 15.78
CA ASP A 339 -2.36 -0.32 17.01
C ASP A 339 -2.68 1.05 17.60
N ARG A 340 -1.73 2.00 17.54
CA ARG A 340 -1.96 3.34 18.06
C ARG A 340 -2.94 4.10 17.20
N MET A 341 -2.82 4.02 15.88
CA MET A 341 -3.78 4.66 14.99
C MET A 341 -5.16 4.02 15.08
N TYR A 342 -5.24 2.69 15.15
CA TYR A 342 -6.51 2.00 15.24
C TYR A 342 -7.25 2.38 16.53
N ASP A 343 -6.54 2.52 17.64
CA ASP A 343 -7.06 3.14 18.86
C ASP A 343 -7.52 4.59 18.64
N ALA A 344 -6.84 5.40 17.83
CA ALA A 344 -7.30 6.74 17.52
C ALA A 344 -8.63 6.75 16.73
N LEU A 345 -8.86 5.76 15.87
CA LEU A 345 -10.15 5.59 15.19
C LEU A 345 -11.25 5.18 16.19
N VAL A 346 -10.94 4.25 17.10
CA VAL A 346 -11.92 3.62 18.00
C VAL A 346 -12.21 4.45 19.25
N ASP A 347 -11.19 5.08 19.84
CA ASP A 347 -11.24 5.55 21.23
C ASP A 347 -10.82 7.00 21.45
N LEU A 348 -10.05 7.60 20.53
CA LEU A 348 -9.66 8.99 20.69
C LEU A 348 -10.91 9.89 20.61
N ASN A 349 -11.14 10.62 21.71
CA ASN A 349 -12.23 11.57 21.79
C ASN A 349 -11.79 12.93 21.25
N PHE A 350 -12.61 13.52 20.39
CA PHE A 350 -12.42 14.85 19.80
C PHE A 350 -13.44 15.82 20.40
N PRO A 351 -13.11 16.60 21.45
CA PRO A 351 -14.05 17.51 22.09
C PRO A 351 -14.39 18.69 21.18
N ALA A 352 -15.67 18.94 20.95
CA ALA A 352 -16.12 20.05 20.11
C ALA A 352 -15.55 21.40 20.60
N GLY A 353 -15.17 22.26 19.66
CA GLY A 353 -14.60 23.58 19.94
C GLY A 353 -13.11 23.58 20.35
N THR A 354 -12.45 22.42 20.40
CA THR A 354 -11.02 22.31 20.74
C THR A 354 -10.14 22.13 19.51
N MET A 355 -8.85 22.45 19.65
CA MET A 355 -7.80 22.17 18.66
C MET A 355 -6.47 21.98 19.38
N PRO A 356 -6.05 20.74 19.69
CA PRO A 356 -4.80 20.47 20.40
C PRO A 356 -3.56 20.55 19.49
N TYR A 357 -3.75 20.60 18.17
CA TYR A 357 -2.66 20.62 17.20
C TYR A 357 -2.20 22.05 16.93
N THR A 358 -0.89 22.29 17.02
CA THR A 358 -0.26 23.60 16.80
C THR A 358 0.14 23.86 15.35
N ASP A 359 -0.47 23.13 14.42
CA ASP A 359 -0.14 23.22 12.99
C ASP A 359 -0.58 24.59 12.47
N PRO A 360 0.30 25.38 11.84
CA PRO A 360 -0.06 26.68 11.27
C PRO A 360 -1.27 26.62 10.33
N LYS A 361 -1.46 25.52 9.60
CA LYS A 361 -2.62 25.31 8.70
C LYS A 361 -3.91 24.95 9.43
N MET A 362 -3.82 24.65 10.72
CA MET A 362 -4.94 24.41 11.62
C MET A 362 -5.29 25.62 12.48
N ALA A 363 -4.53 26.71 12.38
CA ALA A 363 -4.78 27.92 13.15
C ALA A 363 -6.21 28.44 12.90
N GLY A 364 -6.96 28.69 13.98
CA GLY A 364 -8.35 29.14 13.93
C GLY A 364 -9.39 28.07 13.59
N LYS A 365 -8.99 26.83 13.32
CA LYS A 365 -9.92 25.70 13.15
C LYS A 365 -10.18 25.02 14.50
N THR A 366 -11.33 24.37 14.62
CA THR A 366 -11.72 23.60 15.81
C THR A 366 -12.46 22.32 15.40
N PHE A 367 -12.53 21.34 16.30
CA PHE A 367 -13.38 20.17 16.10
C PHE A 367 -14.87 20.55 16.11
N ARG A 368 -15.63 20.03 15.15
CA ARG A 368 -17.04 20.37 14.92
C ARG A 368 -17.95 19.73 15.97
N ALA A 369 -19.04 20.40 16.32
CA ALA A 369 -20.10 19.76 17.11
C ALA A 369 -20.66 18.51 16.38
N PRO A 370 -21.08 17.45 17.10
CA PRO A 370 -21.14 17.35 18.56
C PRO A 370 -19.82 17.00 19.27
N GLY A 371 -18.75 16.70 18.52
CA GLY A 371 -17.56 16.03 19.07
C GLY A 371 -17.78 14.53 19.22
N GLY A 372 -16.74 13.81 19.66
CA GLY A 372 -16.80 12.37 19.93
C GLY A 372 -15.66 11.58 19.29
N LYS A 373 -15.84 10.26 19.18
CA LYS A 373 -14.89 9.32 18.56
C LYS A 373 -15.17 9.18 17.07
N ILE A 374 -14.16 8.84 16.28
CA ILE A 374 -14.33 8.59 14.83
C ILE A 374 -15.25 7.39 14.59
N TYR A 375 -14.98 6.24 15.24
CA TYR A 375 -15.84 5.06 15.25
C TYR A 375 -16.77 5.07 16.46
N ALA A 376 -18.06 5.26 16.18
CA ALA A 376 -19.21 5.19 17.09
C ALA A 376 -20.43 5.93 16.48
N GLY A 377 -20.24 6.67 15.37
CA GLY A 377 -21.29 7.37 14.60
C GLY A 377 -22.03 8.46 15.37
N THR A 378 -21.90 9.74 14.99
CA THR A 378 -22.79 10.81 15.49
C THR A 378 -23.21 11.87 14.46
N ASN A 379 -22.86 11.72 13.17
CA ASN A 379 -23.07 12.80 12.21
C ASN A 379 -24.42 12.81 11.47
N THR A 380 -25.27 11.79 11.65
CA THR A 380 -26.65 11.80 11.16
C THR A 380 -27.57 11.09 12.15
N ASN A 381 -28.02 11.81 13.19
CA ASN A 381 -29.10 11.41 14.11
C ASN A 381 -28.92 9.99 14.71
N PRO A 382 -28.46 9.84 15.96
CA PRO A 382 -27.74 8.68 16.57
C PRO A 382 -28.33 7.25 16.45
N THR A 383 -28.76 6.81 15.28
CA THR A 383 -29.39 5.50 15.04
C THR A 383 -28.52 4.56 14.21
N ASP A 384 -27.45 5.07 13.58
CA ASP A 384 -26.50 4.25 12.82
C ASP A 384 -25.09 4.29 13.43
N ASN A 385 -24.81 3.30 14.27
CA ASN A 385 -23.52 3.13 14.93
C ASN A 385 -22.37 2.80 13.96
N SER A 386 -22.69 2.53 12.68
CA SER A 386 -21.67 2.27 11.65
C SER A 386 -21.16 3.54 10.97
N ASP A 387 -21.61 4.75 11.36
CA ASP A 387 -21.21 6.01 10.74
C ASP A 387 -19.84 6.54 11.23
N ILE A 388 -19.18 7.39 10.43
CA ILE A 388 -17.89 8.00 10.75
C ILE A 388 -18.12 9.44 11.20
N TYR A 389 -17.59 9.78 12.38
CA TYR A 389 -17.45 11.16 12.79
C TYR A 389 -16.17 11.76 12.17
N TYR A 390 -16.33 12.84 11.41
CA TYR A 390 -15.23 13.59 10.79
C TYR A 390 -14.96 14.87 11.61
N PRO A 391 -13.93 14.91 12.48
CA PRO A 391 -13.77 15.98 13.46
C PRO A 391 -13.69 17.38 12.87
N MET A 392 -13.11 17.50 11.66
CA MET A 392 -12.96 18.77 10.96
C MET A 392 -13.76 18.85 9.66
N GLY A 393 -14.64 17.88 9.41
CA GLY A 393 -15.31 17.64 8.13
C GLY A 393 -14.51 16.73 7.20
N ASN A 394 -15.03 16.54 5.99
CA ASN A 394 -14.40 15.76 4.93
C ASN A 394 -14.63 16.47 3.59
N ASP A 395 -13.64 16.47 2.71
CA ASP A 395 -13.71 17.09 1.38
C ASP A 395 -13.99 16.09 0.25
N TRP A 396 -13.92 14.78 0.55
CA TRP A 396 -14.30 13.72 -0.37
C TRP A 396 -15.80 13.36 -0.35
N GLY A 397 -16.51 13.70 0.73
CA GLY A 397 -17.86 13.23 1.03
C GLY A 397 -17.89 12.28 2.23
N THR A 398 -18.99 12.21 2.96
CA THR A 398 -19.04 11.53 4.28
C THR A 398 -19.54 10.10 4.23
N SER A 399 -19.78 9.55 3.03
CA SER A 399 -20.34 8.20 2.88
C SER A 399 -19.28 7.12 2.70
N ARG A 400 -18.00 7.47 2.58
CA ARG A 400 -16.91 6.49 2.48
C ARG A 400 -16.91 5.56 3.68
N ARG A 401 -16.88 4.26 3.38
CA ARG A 401 -17.00 3.20 4.40
C ARG A 401 -16.00 2.06 4.21
N MET A 402 -15.59 1.80 2.97
CA MET A 402 -14.84 0.58 2.65
C MET A 402 -13.40 0.61 3.17
N GLN A 403 -12.73 1.76 3.27
CA GLN A 403 -11.40 1.82 3.88
C GLN A 403 -11.45 1.59 5.38
N PHE A 404 -12.47 2.11 6.06
CA PHE A 404 -12.68 1.84 7.48
C PHE A 404 -12.91 0.34 7.72
N ALA A 405 -13.79 -0.28 6.93
CA ALA A 405 -13.99 -1.73 6.94
C ALA A 405 -12.68 -2.51 6.69
N THR A 406 -11.82 -2.03 5.79
CA THR A 406 -10.53 -2.67 5.50
C THR A 406 -9.56 -2.54 6.67
N MET A 407 -9.49 -1.36 7.28
CA MET A 407 -8.68 -1.13 8.49
C MET A 407 -9.12 -2.02 9.64
N ASP A 408 -10.43 -2.24 9.80
CA ASP A 408 -10.98 -3.14 10.82
C ASP A 408 -10.63 -4.61 10.55
N VAL A 409 -10.73 -5.04 9.29
CA VAL A 409 -10.34 -6.39 8.87
C VAL A 409 -8.85 -6.61 9.09
N PHE A 410 -8.01 -5.62 8.80
CA PHE A 410 -6.57 -5.70 9.06
C PHE A 410 -6.29 -5.78 10.56
N ALA A 411 -6.96 -4.95 11.36
CA ALA A 411 -6.81 -4.96 12.81
C ALA A 411 -7.15 -6.34 13.41
N ASP A 412 -8.24 -6.96 12.97
CA ASP A 412 -8.60 -8.33 13.40
C ASP A 412 -7.64 -9.39 12.85
N SER A 413 -7.35 -9.36 11.54
CA SER A 413 -6.58 -10.41 10.86
C SER A 413 -5.13 -10.46 11.33
N PHE A 414 -4.56 -9.31 11.69
CA PHE A 414 -3.16 -9.16 12.10
C PHE A 414 -2.98 -8.84 13.59
N LYS A 415 -4.08 -8.80 14.36
CA LYS A 415 -4.10 -8.56 15.81
C LYS A 415 -3.48 -7.22 16.19
N GLU A 416 -3.87 -6.17 15.47
CA GLU A 416 -3.48 -4.78 15.70
C GLU A 416 -4.55 -3.97 16.45
N ASP A 417 -5.54 -4.64 17.07
CA ASP A 417 -6.62 -4.02 17.86
C ASP A 417 -6.39 -4.14 19.38
N GLY A 418 -5.14 -4.37 19.79
CA GLY A 418 -4.79 -4.60 21.20
C GLY A 418 -5.07 -3.42 22.13
N LEU A 419 -4.91 -2.20 21.63
CA LEU A 419 -5.15 -0.96 22.39
C LEU A 419 -6.63 -0.51 22.36
N ALA A 420 -7.35 -0.89 21.30
CA ALA A 420 -8.73 -0.48 21.10
C ALA A 420 -9.71 -1.22 22.05
N SER A 421 -10.69 -0.46 22.56
CA SER A 421 -11.76 -0.92 23.44
C SER A 421 -12.76 -1.84 22.74
N VAL A 422 -12.97 -1.62 21.44
CA VAL A 422 -13.80 -2.45 20.57
C VAL A 422 -12.91 -3.11 19.51
N LYS A 423 -13.05 -4.43 19.36
CA LYS A 423 -12.19 -5.24 18.49
C LYS A 423 -12.50 -5.04 17.02
N GLY A 424 -11.49 -5.26 16.18
CA GLY A 424 -11.56 -5.09 14.73
C GLY A 424 -12.67 -5.92 14.11
N ALA A 425 -12.87 -7.15 14.57
CA ALA A 425 -13.93 -8.02 14.07
C ALA A 425 -15.34 -7.41 14.24
N THR A 426 -15.57 -6.69 15.34
CA THR A 426 -16.84 -6.02 15.62
C THR A 426 -17.08 -4.85 14.67
N TRP A 427 -16.09 -3.99 14.48
CA TRP A 427 -16.19 -2.86 13.55
C TRP A 427 -16.27 -3.30 12.09
N ALA A 428 -15.46 -4.30 11.70
CA ALA A 428 -15.46 -4.89 10.37
C ALA A 428 -16.87 -5.36 10.00
N ALA A 429 -17.55 -6.10 10.89
CA ALA A 429 -18.90 -6.58 10.64
C ALA A 429 -19.91 -5.45 10.40
N GLN A 430 -19.78 -4.33 11.13
CA GLN A 430 -20.68 -3.16 11.01
C GLN A 430 -20.41 -2.38 9.73
N HIS A 431 -19.15 -2.00 9.48
CA HIS A 431 -18.78 -1.21 8.31
C HIS A 431 -18.98 -2.00 7.01
N LEU A 432 -18.68 -3.31 6.97
CA LEU A 432 -18.98 -4.16 5.81
C LEU A 432 -20.49 -4.24 5.56
N ASN A 433 -21.32 -4.36 6.61
CA ASN A 433 -22.77 -4.36 6.43
C ASN A 433 -23.29 -3.04 5.84
N LYS A 434 -22.74 -1.90 6.27
CA LYS A 434 -23.05 -0.59 5.69
C LYS A 434 -22.65 -0.51 4.21
N VAL A 435 -21.46 -0.98 3.84
CA VAL A 435 -21.03 -1.05 2.42
C VAL A 435 -21.99 -1.91 1.60
N GLN A 436 -22.40 -3.08 2.11
CA GLN A 436 -23.35 -3.95 1.42
C GLN A 436 -24.70 -3.26 1.20
N LYS A 437 -25.26 -2.61 2.23
CA LYS A 437 -26.49 -1.82 2.11
C LYS A 437 -26.37 -0.70 1.09
N MET A 438 -25.20 -0.05 1.01
CA MET A 438 -24.95 0.97 -0.02
C MET A 438 -24.99 0.38 -1.42
N GLN A 439 -24.35 -0.77 -1.65
CA GLN A 439 -24.34 -1.50 -2.93
C GLN A 439 -25.73 -2.06 -3.29
N GLU A 440 -26.57 -2.37 -2.30
CA GLU A 440 -27.93 -2.89 -2.53
C GLU A 440 -28.86 -1.88 -3.19
N ARG A 441 -28.56 -0.58 -3.10
CA ARG A 441 -29.36 0.52 -3.69
C ARG A 441 -29.29 0.55 -5.22
N SER A 442 -28.33 -0.13 -5.84
CA SER A 442 -28.10 -0.09 -7.28
C SER A 442 -28.22 -1.48 -7.91
N ALA A 443 -28.84 -1.59 -9.08
CA ALA A 443 -29.03 -2.86 -9.79
C ALA A 443 -27.69 -3.51 -10.23
N ASP A 444 -26.73 -2.68 -10.61
CA ASP A 444 -25.36 -3.07 -10.95
C ASP A 444 -24.43 -3.22 -9.74
N ARG A 445 -24.95 -2.96 -8.53
CA ARG A 445 -24.26 -3.07 -7.24
C ARG A 445 -23.11 -2.06 -7.05
N ARG A 446 -23.10 -0.95 -7.79
CA ARG A 446 -22.23 0.18 -7.46
C ARG A 446 -22.59 0.72 -6.07
N THR A 447 -21.58 1.16 -5.33
CA THR A 447 -21.66 1.58 -3.93
C THR A 447 -22.28 2.97 -3.78
N TYR A 448 -21.89 3.90 -4.65
CA TYR A 448 -22.27 5.31 -4.57
C TYR A 448 -23.29 5.66 -5.65
N THR A 449 -24.43 6.22 -5.22
CA THR A 449 -25.52 6.60 -6.13
C THR A 449 -25.47 8.07 -6.54
N SER A 450 -24.64 8.88 -5.88
CA SER A 450 -24.41 10.28 -6.26
C SER A 450 -22.97 10.71 -5.96
N ALA A 451 -22.48 11.72 -6.69
CA ALA A 451 -21.15 12.30 -6.46
C ALA A 451 -21.03 13.07 -5.13
N GLY A 452 -22.15 13.36 -4.45
CA GLY A 452 -22.12 13.98 -3.11
C GLY A 452 -21.79 12.99 -1.99
N GLU A 453 -21.92 11.68 -2.25
CA GLU A 453 -21.56 10.63 -1.29
C GLU A 453 -20.04 10.39 -1.26
N ASP A 454 -19.43 10.40 -2.45
CA ASP A 454 -17.99 10.42 -2.70
C ASP A 454 -17.72 11.12 -4.05
N ASN A 455 -16.96 12.21 -4.03
CA ASN A 455 -16.67 13.01 -5.23
C ASN A 455 -15.42 12.51 -6.01
N TYR A 456 -14.69 11.52 -5.49
CA TYR A 456 -13.53 10.97 -6.18
C TYR A 456 -13.94 10.24 -7.48
N PRO A 457 -13.31 10.54 -8.63
CA PRO A 457 -13.70 9.93 -9.90
C PRO A 457 -13.58 8.40 -9.94
N GLY A 458 -12.64 7.81 -9.20
CA GLY A 458 -12.37 6.37 -9.14
C GLY A 458 -12.98 5.65 -7.93
N ARG A 459 -14.05 6.19 -7.33
CA ARG A 459 -14.63 5.73 -6.06
C ARG A 459 -15.09 4.27 -6.04
N GLU A 460 -15.59 3.72 -7.16
CA GLU A 460 -16.02 2.31 -7.20
C GLU A 460 -14.83 1.37 -7.31
N GLU A 461 -13.83 1.74 -8.10
CA GLU A 461 -12.57 1.04 -8.21
C GLU A 461 -11.80 1.10 -6.88
N TRP A 462 -11.96 2.20 -6.14
CA TRP A 462 -11.45 2.36 -4.79
C TRP A 462 -12.11 1.38 -3.80
N VAL A 463 -13.42 1.15 -3.87
CA VAL A 463 -14.10 0.11 -3.07
C VAL A 463 -13.58 -1.27 -3.46
N SER A 464 -13.38 -1.51 -4.76
CA SER A 464 -12.93 -2.79 -5.30
C SER A 464 -11.57 -3.23 -4.77
N HIS A 465 -10.55 -2.36 -4.78
CA HIS A 465 -9.22 -2.72 -4.29
C HIS A 465 -9.20 -2.91 -2.76
N HIS A 466 -9.97 -2.12 -2.01
CA HIS A 466 -10.10 -2.28 -0.57
C HIS A 466 -10.75 -3.63 -0.21
N ALA A 467 -11.80 -4.03 -0.93
CA ALA A 467 -12.42 -5.34 -0.74
C ALA A 467 -11.45 -6.48 -1.06
N ALA A 468 -10.58 -6.32 -2.05
CA ALA A 468 -9.50 -7.27 -2.33
C ALA A 468 -8.47 -7.33 -1.20
N TRP A 469 -7.97 -6.18 -0.72
CA TRP A 469 -7.05 -6.14 0.42
C TRP A 469 -7.65 -6.82 1.65
N ALA A 470 -8.89 -6.47 2.02
CA ALA A 470 -9.59 -7.07 3.14
C ALA A 470 -9.68 -8.60 2.96
N TYR A 471 -10.02 -9.09 1.76
CA TYR A 471 -10.15 -10.52 1.53
C TYR A 471 -8.80 -11.24 1.60
N LEU A 472 -7.76 -10.68 0.99
CA LEU A 472 -6.40 -11.22 1.08
C LEU A 472 -5.91 -11.26 2.53
N ALA A 473 -6.22 -10.26 3.36
CA ALA A 473 -5.86 -10.30 4.78
C ALA A 473 -6.52 -11.48 5.51
N ARG A 474 -7.80 -11.78 5.21
CA ARG A 474 -8.48 -12.97 5.74
C ARG A 474 -7.80 -14.26 5.27
N VAL A 475 -7.45 -14.37 3.99
CA VAL A 475 -6.75 -15.55 3.44
C VAL A 475 -5.40 -15.72 4.12
N ILE A 476 -4.57 -14.68 4.17
CA ILE A 476 -3.24 -14.72 4.80
C ILE A 476 -3.32 -15.12 6.27
N SER A 477 -4.24 -14.52 7.03
CA SER A 477 -4.41 -14.81 8.47
C SER A 477 -4.89 -16.25 8.71
N SER A 478 -5.95 -16.68 8.01
CA SER A 478 -6.52 -18.02 8.19
C SER A 478 -5.60 -19.17 7.77
N ASN A 479 -4.66 -18.90 6.86
CA ASN A 479 -3.67 -19.89 6.40
C ASN A 479 -2.33 -19.80 7.17
N GLY A 480 -2.24 -18.98 8.23
CA GLY A 480 -1.01 -18.86 9.03
C GLY A 480 0.17 -18.24 8.27
N MET A 481 -0.11 -17.41 7.26
CA MET A 481 0.89 -16.81 6.38
C MET A 481 1.35 -15.42 6.83
N TYR A 482 0.85 -14.94 7.98
CA TYR A 482 1.33 -13.72 8.62
C TYR A 482 2.30 -14.06 9.75
N ASN A 483 3.59 -14.04 9.42
CA ASN A 483 4.68 -14.20 10.39
C ASN A 483 5.43 -12.88 10.48
N VAL A 484 5.66 -12.39 11.70
CA VAL A 484 6.34 -11.12 11.94
C VAL A 484 7.78 -11.37 12.36
N THR A 485 8.73 -10.64 11.76
CA THR A 485 10.15 -10.75 12.09
C THR A 485 10.75 -9.42 12.53
N GLN A 486 11.72 -9.49 13.44
CA GLN A 486 12.59 -8.37 13.83
C GLN A 486 13.97 -8.42 13.15
N ALA A 487 14.18 -9.37 12.23
CA ALA A 487 15.44 -9.49 11.50
C ALA A 487 15.80 -8.19 10.76
N ALA A 488 17.09 -7.88 10.73
CA ALA A 488 17.64 -6.81 9.91
C ALA A 488 17.79 -7.26 8.45
N TYR A 489 17.76 -6.28 7.53
CA TYR A 489 17.93 -6.49 6.09
C TYR A 489 19.18 -5.79 5.58
#